data_AF-A0A843CKD3-F1
#
_entry.id   AF-A0A843CKD3-F1
#
_cell.length_a   1.000
_cell.length_b   1.000
_cell.length_c   1.000
_cell.angle_alpha   90.00
_cell.angle_beta   90.00
_cell.angle_gamma   90.00
#
_symmetry.space_group_name_H-M   'P 1'
#
loop_
_entity.id
_entity.type
_entity.pdbx_description
1 polymer ?
#
loop_
_entity_poly.entity_id
_entity_poly.type
_entity_poly.pdbx_seq_one_letter_code
_entity_poly.pdbx_strand_id
1 'polypeptide(L)'
;MLKPPEELTLKAIRRLSLRSLFVYLGPSLIVSMAYMDPGNYGTDIQAGQFFAYDLLWAVWLANLMAMILQYLSGKLGIATGKGLPELVKESLKIKKFVLPYWI
;
A
#
# COMPACT_ATOMS: atom_id res chain seq x y z
N MET A 1 26.05 -23.72 -15.53
CA MET A 1 26.74 -23.05 -14.40
C MET A 1 25.84 -21.95 -13.87
N LEU A 2 25.15 -22.20 -12.75
CA LEU A 2 24.35 -21.18 -12.05
C LEU A 2 25.32 -20.20 -11.38
N LYS A 3 25.13 -18.89 -11.59
CA LYS A 3 25.94 -17.85 -10.91
C LYS A 3 25.77 -18.00 -9.39
N PRO A 4 26.84 -17.86 -8.61
CA PRO A 4 26.77 -17.94 -7.16
C PRO A 4 25.78 -16.90 -6.61
N PRO A 5 24.96 -17.24 -5.60
CA PRO A 5 23.87 -16.39 -5.13
C PRO A 5 24.34 -15.01 -4.67
N GLU A 6 25.55 -14.88 -4.13
CA GLU A 6 26.14 -13.59 -3.73
C GLU A 6 26.32 -12.61 -4.88
N GLU A 7 26.69 -13.06 -6.09
CA GLU A 7 26.80 -12.17 -7.26
C GLU A 7 25.45 -11.62 -7.72
N LEU A 8 24.39 -12.43 -7.57
CA LEU A 8 23.02 -12.01 -7.90
C LEU A 8 22.51 -10.99 -6.87
N THR A 9 22.75 -11.26 -5.58
CA THR A 9 22.34 -10.37 -4.48
C THR A 9 23.09 -9.05 -4.54
N LEU A 10 24.40 -9.06 -4.80
CA LEU A 10 25.21 -7.85 -4.94
C LEU A 10 24.82 -7.02 -6.17
N LYS A 11 24.45 -7.65 -7.30
CA LYS A 11 23.91 -6.93 -8.46
C LYS A 11 22.52 -6.37 -8.22
N ALA A 12 21.67 -7.08 -7.48
CA ALA A 12 20.33 -6.60 -7.09
C ALA A 12 20.44 -5.41 -6.13
N ILE A 13 21.32 -5.49 -5.12
CA ILE A 13 21.62 -4.39 -4.19
C ILE A 13 22.27 -3.21 -4.92
N ARG A 14 23.21 -3.45 -5.84
CA ARG A 14 23.84 -2.40 -6.65
C ARG A 14 22.87 -1.74 -7.65
N ARG A 15 21.74 -2.38 -7.97
CA ARG A 15 20.64 -1.80 -8.74
C ARG A 15 19.68 -0.94 -7.91
N LEU A 16 19.74 -0.98 -6.57
CA LEU A 16 19.15 0.04 -5.70
C LEU A 16 20.00 1.32 -5.76
N SER A 17 20.06 1.92 -6.94
CA SER A 17 20.57 3.27 -7.12
C SER A 17 19.63 4.23 -6.39
N LEU A 18 20.16 5.28 -5.75
CA LEU A 18 19.32 6.37 -5.21
C LEU A 18 18.30 6.87 -6.25
N ARG A 19 18.65 6.89 -7.55
CA ARG A 19 17.71 7.19 -8.63
C ARG A 19 16.54 6.21 -8.73
N SER A 20 16.79 4.90 -8.58
CA SER A 20 15.71 3.90 -8.58
C SER A 20 14.78 4.08 -7.38
N LEU A 21 15.31 4.46 -6.22
CA LEU A 21 14.51 4.77 -5.03
C LEU A 21 13.57 5.95 -5.31
N PHE A 22 14.07 7.04 -5.91
CA PHE A 22 13.25 8.20 -6.29
C PHE A 22 12.11 7.86 -7.25
N VAL A 23 12.32 6.93 -8.19
CA VAL A 23 11.26 6.48 -9.11
C VAL A 23 10.15 5.72 -8.35
N TYR A 24 10.50 4.87 -7.38
CA TYR A 24 9.53 4.14 -6.57
C TYR A 24 8.87 4.99 -5.47
N LEU A 25 9.50 6.10 -5.08
CA LEU A 25 8.93 7.04 -4.11
C LEU A 25 7.67 7.73 -4.65
N GLY A 26 7.61 8.05 -5.94
CA GLY A 26 6.45 8.74 -6.53
C GLY A 26 5.10 8.07 -6.22
N PRO A 27 4.88 6.80 -6.63
CA PRO A 27 3.66 6.07 -6.31
C PRO A 27 3.42 5.91 -4.81
N SER A 28 4.48 5.66 -4.04
CA SER A 28 4.40 5.44 -2.59
C SER A 28 3.96 6.70 -1.84
N LEU A 29 4.43 7.88 -2.26
CA LEU A 29 4.07 9.17 -1.69
C LEU A 29 2.61 9.54 -1.95
N ILE A 30 2.10 9.29 -3.17
CA ILE A 30 0.70 9.54 -3.53
C ILE A 30 -0.22 8.72 -2.62
N VAL A 31 0.10 7.44 -2.43
CA VAL A 31 -0.63 6.55 -1.52
C VAL A 31 -0.55 7.03 -0.07
N SER A 32 0.62 7.43 0.41
CA SER A 32 0.80 7.94 1.77
C SER A 32 -0.01 9.22 2.02
N MET A 33 -0.09 10.11 1.03
CA MET A 33 -0.86 11.34 1.14
C MET A 33 -2.38 11.06 1.25
N ALA A 34 -2.87 10.05 0.51
CA ALA A 34 -4.26 9.63 0.60
C ALA A 34 -4.64 9.05 1.98
N TYR A 35 -3.68 8.53 2.74
CA TYR A 35 -3.89 8.02 4.09
C TYR A 35 -3.91 9.13 5.16
N MET A 36 -3.29 10.28 4.89
CA MET A 36 -3.26 11.46 5.77
C MET A 36 -4.31 12.50 5.37
N ASP A 37 -5.51 12.04 5.05
CA ASP A 37 -6.61 12.89 4.63
C ASP A 37 -7.18 13.69 5.80
N PRO A 38 -7.68 14.92 5.57
CA PRO A 38 -8.21 15.77 6.62
C PRO A 38 -9.43 15.19 7.35
N GLY A 39 -10.07 14.16 6.81
CA GLY A 39 -11.18 13.44 7.44
C GLY A 39 -10.75 12.64 8.68
N ASN A 40 -9.53 12.09 8.67
CA ASN A 40 -9.01 11.31 9.81
C ASN A 40 -8.58 12.21 10.98
N TYR A 41 -8.05 13.40 10.70
CA TYR A 41 -7.57 14.33 11.73
C TYR A 41 -8.67 14.73 12.72
N GLY A 42 -9.92 14.89 12.27
CA GLY A 42 -11.02 15.26 13.15
C GLY A 42 -11.27 14.22 14.25
N THR A 43 -11.27 12.94 13.87
CA THR A 43 -11.47 11.82 14.80
C THR A 43 -10.28 11.65 15.73
N ASP A 44 -9.06 11.75 15.20
CA ASP A 44 -7.83 11.58 16.01
C ASP A 44 -7.65 12.71 17.03
N ILE A 45 -7.95 13.96 16.65
CA ILE A 45 -7.90 15.12 17.56
C ILE A 45 -8.99 15.01 18.63
N GLN A 46 -10.20 14.62 18.24
CA GLN A 46 -11.29 14.42 19.18
C GLN A 46 -10.99 13.28 20.16
N ALA A 47 -10.49 12.15 19.66
CA ALA A 47 -10.06 11.03 20.50
C ALA A 47 -8.93 11.42 21.45
N GLY A 48 -7.95 12.21 20.98
CA GLY A 48 -6.87 12.74 21.82
C GLY A 48 -7.36 13.67 22.93
N GLN A 49 -8.42 14.45 22.68
CA GLN A 49 -9.03 15.29 23.72
C GLN A 49 -9.70 14.47 24.83
N PHE A 50 -10.38 13.37 24.48
CA PHE A 50 -11.15 12.56 25.43
C PHE A 50 -10.34 11.45 26.10
N PHE A 51 -9.35 10.88 25.41
CA PHE A 51 -8.61 9.69 25.84
C PHE A 51 -7.09 9.88 25.87
N ALA A 52 -6.59 11.09 25.64
CA ALA A 52 -5.16 11.41 25.63
C ALA A 52 -4.34 10.41 24.79
N TYR A 53 -3.49 9.61 25.43
CA TYR A 53 -2.60 8.64 24.78
C TYR A 53 -3.13 7.20 24.81
N ASP A 54 -4.30 6.94 25.36
CA ASP A 54 -4.80 5.57 25.57
C ASP A 54 -5.16 4.86 24.25
N LEU A 55 -5.43 5.61 23.17
CA LEU A 55 -5.71 5.05 21.84
C LEU A 55 -4.47 4.92 20.94
N LEU A 56 -3.27 5.33 21.39
CA LEU A 56 -2.08 5.32 20.52
C LEU A 56 -1.77 3.93 19.97
N TRP A 57 -1.98 2.88 20.76
CA TRP A 57 -1.77 1.50 20.33
C TRP A 57 -2.68 1.09 19.16
N ALA A 58 -3.93 1.60 19.13
CA ALA A 58 -4.87 1.31 18.06
C ALA A 58 -4.46 2.00 16.76
N VAL A 59 -3.93 3.23 16.85
CA VAL A 59 -3.36 3.96 15.71
C VAL A 59 -2.17 3.21 15.12
N TRP A 60 -1.26 2.71 15.96
CA TRP A 60 -0.13 1.89 15.52
C TRP A 60 -0.58 0.60 14.82
N LEU A 61 -1.57 -0.09 15.39
CA LEU A 61 -2.12 -1.31 14.80
C LEU A 61 -2.78 -1.04 13.44
N ALA A 62 -3.57 0.02 13.35
CA ALA A 62 -4.23 0.42 12.10
C ALA A 62 -3.21 0.73 10.99
N ASN A 63 -2.15 1.47 11.31
CA ASN A 63 -1.06 1.76 10.36
C ASN A 63 -0.32 0.47 9.92
N LEU A 64 -0.08 -0.47 10.84
CA LEU A 64 0.54 -1.76 10.50
C LEU A 64 -0.33 -2.57 9.54
N MET A 65 -1.64 -2.64 9.79
CA MET A 65 -2.60 -3.29 8.89
C MET A 65 -2.63 -2.61 7.52
N ALA A 66 -2.63 -1.27 7.47
CA ALA A 66 -2.61 -0.51 6.23
C ALA A 66 -1.35 -0.82 5.40
N MET A 67 -0.16 -0.87 6.03
CA MET A 67 1.09 -1.24 5.35
C MET A 67 1.02 -2.64 4.71
N ILE A 68 0.47 -3.63 5.42
CA ILE A 68 0.32 -4.99 4.90
C ILE A 68 -0.61 -5.01 3.68
N LEU A 69 -1.76 -4.35 3.78
CA LEU A 69 -2.74 -4.28 2.69
C LEU A 69 -2.17 -3.55 1.47
N GLN A 70 -1.44 -2.45 1.68
CA GLN A 70 -0.81 -1.68 0.61
C GLN A 70 0.28 -2.49 -0.09
N TYR A 71 1.09 -3.23 0.68
CA TYR A 71 2.09 -4.14 0.13
C TYR A 71 1.45 -5.24 -0.72
N LEU A 72 0.36 -5.86 -0.24
CA LEU A 72 -0.35 -6.90 -0.99
C LEU A 72 -0.98 -6.35 -2.28
N SER A 73 -1.60 -5.17 -2.21
CA SER A 73 -2.17 -4.50 -3.38
C SER A 73 -1.11 -4.19 -4.43
N GLY A 74 0.04 -3.63 -4.01
CA GLY A 74 1.17 -3.37 -4.90
C GLY A 74 1.76 -4.65 -5.49
N LYS A 75 1.95 -5.69 -4.67
CA LYS A 75 2.46 -6.99 -5.12
C LYS A 75 1.54 -7.65 -6.13
N LEU A 76 0.22 -7.58 -5.91
CA LEU A 76 -0.79 -8.08 -6.83
C LEU A 76 -0.72 -7.35 -8.19
N GLY A 77 -0.64 -6.01 -8.16
CA GLY A 77 -0.50 -5.20 -9.36
C GLY A 77 0.76 -5.53 -10.16
N ILE A 78 1.90 -5.71 -9.48
CA ILE A 78 3.18 -6.08 -10.11
C ILE A 78 3.12 -7.50 -10.69
N ALA A 79 2.52 -8.46 -9.99
CA ALA A 79 2.48 -9.86 -10.42
C ALA A 79 1.51 -10.13 -11.57
N THR A 80 0.39 -9.41 -11.61
CA THR A 80 -0.69 -9.63 -12.60
C THR A 80 -0.67 -8.62 -13.74
N GLY A 81 0.00 -7.48 -13.56
CA GLY A 81 -0.07 -6.34 -14.48
C GLY A 81 -1.43 -5.62 -14.50
N LYS A 82 -2.34 -5.96 -13.57
CA LYS A 82 -3.72 -5.43 -13.50
C LYS A 82 -4.00 -4.82 -12.13
N GLY A 83 -4.88 -3.81 -12.11
CA GLY A 83 -5.36 -3.23 -10.87
C GLY A 83 -6.30 -4.18 -10.11
N LEU A 84 -6.40 -4.00 -8.78
CA LEU A 84 -7.38 -4.72 -7.95
C LEU A 84 -8.82 -4.61 -8.51
N PRO A 85 -9.29 -3.43 -9.01
CA PRO A 85 -10.62 -3.30 -9.62
C PRO A 85 -10.83 -4.17 -10.87
N GLU A 86 -9.79 -4.34 -11.68
CA GLU A 86 -9.84 -5.15 -12.91
C GLU A 86 -9.93 -6.63 -12.58
N LEU A 87 -9.13 -7.07 -11.59
CA LEU A 87 -9.16 -8.45 -11.11
C LEU A 87 -10.49 -8.81 -10.43
N VAL A 88 -11.05 -7.89 -9.63
CA VAL A 88 -12.38 -8.06 -9.02
C VAL A 88 -13.45 -8.20 -10.09
N LYS A 89 -13.42 -7.36 -11.14
CA LYS A 89 -14.34 -7.45 -12.27
C LYS A 89 -14.21 -8.78 -13.02
N GLU A 90 -13.00 -9.24 -13.27
CA GLU A 90 -12.72 -10.52 -13.94
C GLU A 90 -13.16 -11.72 -13.11
N SER A 91 -12.95 -11.67 -11.78
CA SER A 91 -13.33 -12.74 -10.86
C SER A 91 -14.85 -12.82 -10.67
N LEU A 92 -15.54 -11.68 -10.54
CA LEU A 92 -16.96 -11.67 -10.20
C LEU A 92 -17.87 -12.07 -11.37
N LYS A 93 -17.47 -11.86 -12.64
CA LYS A 93 -18.19 -12.22 -13.89
C LYS A 93 -19.68 -11.80 -13.99
N ILE A 94 -20.24 -11.16 -12.96
CA ILE A 94 -21.65 -10.78 -12.82
C ILE A 94 -21.73 -9.26 -12.93
N LYS A 95 -22.26 -8.77 -14.06
CA LYS A 95 -22.33 -7.33 -14.38
C LYS A 95 -23.08 -6.49 -13.32
N LYS A 96 -24.00 -7.09 -12.55
CA LYS A 96 -24.81 -6.38 -11.54
C LYS A 96 -24.02 -5.88 -10.32
N PHE A 97 -22.94 -6.56 -9.92
CA PHE A 97 -22.13 -6.16 -8.75
C PHE A 97 -20.93 -5.28 -9.10
N VAL A 98 -20.66 -5.06 -10.39
CA VAL A 98 -19.57 -4.19 -10.84
C VAL A 98 -19.96 -2.72 -10.72
N LEU A 99 -21.22 -2.37 -10.95
CA LEU A 99 -21.71 -0.99 -10.91
C LEU A 99 -21.60 -0.34 -9.50
N PRO A 100 -22.05 -0.98 -8.39
CA PRO A 100 -21.86 -0.42 -7.05
C PRO A 100 -20.42 -0.50 -6.54
N TYR A 101 -19.53 -1.24 -7.20
CA TYR A 101 -18.10 -1.26 -6.87
C TYR A 101 -17.33 -0.11 -7.54
N TRP A 102 -17.87 0.45 -8.63
CA TRP A 102 -17.27 1.55 -9.40
C TRP A 102 -17.81 2.93 -8.99
N ILE A 103 -18.89 2.98 -8.21
CA ILE A 103 -19.51 4.19 -7.63
C ILE A 103 -19.11 4.26 -6.17
#